data_AF-Q7VJ50-F1
#
_entry.id   AF-Q7VJ50-F1
#
_cell.length_a   1.000
_cell.length_b   1.000
_cell.length_c   1.000
_cell.angle_alpha   90.00
_cell.angle_beta   90.00
_cell.angle_gamma   90.00
#
_symmetry.space_group_name_H-M   'P 1'
#
loop_
_entity.id
_entity.type
_entity.pdbx_description
1 polymer ?
#
loop_
_entity_poly.entity_id
_entity_poly.type
_entity_poly.pdbx_seq_one_letter_code
_entity_poly.pdbx_strand_id
1 'polypeptide(L)'
;MKKYFKFKKHILILLVLWIIYLIGIPLHYTPYALQPSYWEFKKMCELNELPNSEEKYNKILSYFDKKLGDRDDFPHTKQYSRRIRLSLDIYPNGISRLDFDKIQDVYINVKWQTYHIETLGNEGNMDFRFDFDNELYCGYIYNIHNLPNNFFKDRRNDKQTANQ
;
A
#
# COMPACT_ATOMS: atom_id res chain seq x y z
N MET A 1 17.11 -50.45 30.88
CA MET A 1 17.54 -49.66 29.71
C MET A 1 16.74 -48.36 29.65
N LYS A 2 17.28 -47.22 30.12
CA LYS A 2 16.60 -45.91 30.03
C LYS A 2 17.38 -45.00 29.09
N LYS A 3 17.19 -45.19 27.78
CA LYS A 3 17.80 -44.36 26.72
C LYS A 3 16.73 -43.44 26.10
N TYR A 4 15.96 -42.76 26.93
CA TYR A 4 14.74 -42.05 26.50
C TYR A 4 14.82 -40.51 26.55
N PHE A 5 15.98 -39.92 26.84
CA PHE A 5 16.04 -38.51 27.28
C PHE A 5 16.90 -37.54 26.45
N LYS A 6 17.30 -37.89 25.23
CA LYS A 6 17.94 -36.93 24.29
C LYS A 6 17.10 -36.58 23.05
N PHE A 7 16.11 -37.40 22.69
CA PHE A 7 15.30 -37.19 21.48
C PHE A 7 14.30 -36.03 21.59
N LYS A 8 13.75 -35.80 22.79
CA LYS A 8 12.71 -34.78 23.03
C LYS A 8 13.21 -33.36 22.74
N LYS A 9 14.49 -33.08 23.01
CA LYS A 9 15.12 -31.78 22.77
C LYS A 9 15.32 -31.51 21.27
N HIS A 10 15.72 -32.51 20.50
CA HIS A 10 15.91 -32.37 19.05
C HIS A 10 14.58 -32.26 18.29
N ILE A 11 13.55 -33.00 18.72
CA ILE A 11 12.18 -32.85 18.17
C ILE A 11 11.65 -31.44 18.40
N LEU A 12 11.84 -30.89 19.61
CA LEU A 12 11.40 -29.53 19.92
C LEU A 12 12.11 -28.48 19.06
N ILE A 13 13.41 -28.62 18.84
CA ILE A 13 14.19 -27.72 17.96
C ILE A 13 13.69 -27.80 16.51
N LEU A 14 13.45 -29.01 15.99
CA LEU A 14 12.90 -29.18 14.63
C LEU A 14 11.51 -28.56 14.49
N LEU A 15 10.66 -28.68 15.51
CA LEU A 15 9.31 -28.12 15.50
C LEU A 15 9.35 -26.58 15.49
N VAL A 16 10.26 -25.96 16.27
CA VAL A 16 10.47 -24.51 16.26
C VAL A 16 11.01 -24.03 14.91
N LEU A 17 11.99 -24.73 14.32
CA LEU A 17 12.51 -24.42 12.99
C LEU A 17 11.43 -24.57 11.91
N TRP A 18 10.55 -25.56 12.04
CA TRP A 18 9.44 -25.77 11.11
C TRP A 18 8.38 -24.66 11.20
N ILE A 19 8.08 -24.17 12.42
CA ILE A 19 7.20 -23.01 12.61
C ILE A 19 7.83 -21.73 12.03
N ILE A 20 9.13 -21.50 12.27
CA ILE A 20 9.85 -20.35 11.69
C ILE A 20 9.89 -20.44 10.17
N TYR A 21 10.11 -21.64 9.61
CA TYR A 21 10.08 -21.89 8.17
C TYR A 21 8.70 -21.62 7.57
N LEU A 22 7.64 -22.11 8.23
CA LEU A 22 6.26 -21.95 7.78
C LEU A 22 5.71 -20.53 7.97
N ILE A 23 6.24 -19.72 8.89
CA ILE A 23 5.76 -18.35 9.13
C ILE A 23 6.67 -17.31 8.45
N GLY A 24 7.98 -17.55 8.43
CA GLY A 24 8.98 -16.63 7.89
C GLY A 24 8.95 -16.54 6.37
N ILE A 25 8.75 -17.64 5.66
CA ILE A 25 8.69 -17.64 4.19
C ILE A 25 7.41 -16.95 3.67
N PRO A 26 6.20 -17.21 4.21
CA PRO A 26 5.01 -16.49 3.76
C PRO A 26 5.09 -14.99 3.99
N LEU A 27 5.72 -14.51 5.06
CA LEU A 27 5.84 -13.05 5.32
C LEU A 27 6.66 -12.32 4.26
N HIS A 28 7.63 -12.99 3.63
CA HIS A 28 8.40 -12.43 2.52
C HIS A 28 7.57 -12.39 1.22
N TYR A 29 6.70 -13.39 1.02
CA TYR A 29 5.89 -13.55 -0.19
C TYR A 29 4.40 -13.22 -0.01
N THR A 30 3.97 -12.57 1.09
CA THR A 30 2.53 -12.33 1.29
C THR A 30 2.04 -11.39 0.19
N PRO A 31 1.18 -11.87 -0.73
CA PRO A 31 0.64 -11.00 -1.76
C PRO A 31 -0.18 -9.89 -1.10
N TYR A 32 -0.17 -8.71 -1.72
CA TYR A 32 -0.91 -7.55 -1.21
C TYR A 32 -2.38 -7.86 -0.94
N ALA A 33 -3.00 -8.73 -1.75
CA ALA A 33 -4.39 -9.17 -1.60
C ALA A 33 -4.72 -9.80 -0.24
N LEU A 34 -3.74 -10.32 0.50
CA LEU A 34 -3.96 -10.86 1.85
C LEU A 34 -3.91 -9.79 2.96
N GLN A 35 -3.51 -8.56 2.62
CA GLN A 35 -3.44 -7.47 3.59
C GLN A 35 -4.74 -6.65 3.55
N PRO A 36 -5.50 -6.53 4.65
CA PRO A 36 -6.77 -5.77 4.66
C PRO A 36 -6.61 -4.31 4.21
N SER A 37 -5.50 -3.66 4.58
CA SER A 37 -5.19 -2.28 4.18
C SER A 37 -5.05 -2.11 2.66
N TYR A 38 -4.69 -3.17 1.92
CA TYR A 38 -4.60 -3.12 0.47
C TYR A 38 -5.99 -3.00 -0.17
N TRP A 39 -7.00 -3.69 0.36
CA TRP A 39 -8.36 -3.60 -0.16
C TRP A 39 -8.98 -2.23 0.07
N GLU A 40 -8.71 -1.62 1.23
CA GLU A 40 -9.08 -0.22 1.49
C GLU A 40 -8.44 0.73 0.49
N PHE A 41 -7.13 0.60 0.28
CA PHE A 41 -6.38 1.34 -0.73
C PHE A 41 -6.99 1.18 -2.13
N LYS A 42 -7.23 -0.07 -2.56
CA LYS A 42 -7.80 -0.41 -3.87
C LYS A 42 -9.17 0.23 -4.07
N LYS A 43 -10.07 0.10 -3.08
CA LYS A 43 -11.42 0.69 -3.13
C LYS A 43 -11.40 2.21 -3.24
N MET A 44 -10.44 2.88 -2.60
CA MET A 44 -10.28 4.32 -2.71
C MET A 44 -9.79 4.73 -4.10
N CYS A 45 -8.87 3.99 -4.69
CA CYS A 45 -8.38 4.26 -6.05
C CYS A 45 -9.47 4.07 -7.11
N GLU A 46 -10.32 3.05 -6.96
CA GLU A 46 -11.47 2.81 -7.84
C GLU A 46 -12.47 3.99 -7.88
N LEU A 47 -12.47 4.86 -6.87
CA LEU A 47 -13.32 6.06 -6.88
C LEU A 47 -12.93 7.08 -7.96
N ASN A 48 -11.65 7.11 -8.35
CA ASN A 48 -11.20 8.02 -9.40
C ASN A 48 -11.73 7.62 -10.78
N GLU A 49 -12.02 6.34 -11.00
CA GLU A 49 -12.56 5.81 -12.27
C GLU A 49 -14.04 6.08 -12.45
N LEU A 50 -14.75 6.38 -11.37
CA LEU A 50 -16.17 6.68 -11.44
C LEU A 50 -16.39 7.96 -12.29
N PRO A 51 -17.49 8.01 -13.06
CA PRO A 51 -17.85 9.22 -13.79
C PRO A 51 -18.04 10.39 -12.81
N ASN A 52 -17.80 11.60 -13.29
CA ASN A 52 -17.95 12.81 -12.48
C ASN A 52 -19.42 13.01 -12.10
N SER A 53 -19.74 12.65 -10.85
CA SER A 53 -21.07 12.71 -10.28
C SER A 53 -21.01 13.29 -8.87
N GLU A 54 -22.15 13.83 -8.42
CA GLU A 54 -22.29 14.35 -7.06
C GLU A 54 -21.96 13.27 -6.01
N GLU A 55 -22.35 12.02 -6.27
CA GLU A 55 -22.05 10.87 -5.41
C GLU A 55 -20.54 10.62 -5.31
N LYS A 56 -19.81 10.61 -6.43
CA LYS A 56 -18.34 10.47 -6.44
C LYS A 56 -17.69 11.54 -5.58
N TYR A 57 -18.07 12.80 -5.78
CA TYR A 57 -17.45 13.93 -5.10
C TYR A 57 -17.76 13.91 -3.60
N ASN A 58 -19.02 13.71 -3.21
CA ASN A 58 -19.39 13.58 -1.80
C ASN A 58 -18.66 12.41 -1.14
N LYS A 59 -18.45 11.29 -1.84
CA LYS A 59 -17.72 10.13 -1.32
C LYS A 59 -16.24 10.42 -1.13
N ILE A 60 -15.59 11.10 -2.08
CA ILE A 60 -14.19 11.53 -1.94
C ILE A 60 -14.05 12.54 -0.79
N LEU A 61 -14.91 13.56 -0.73
CA LEU A 61 -14.90 14.57 0.32
C LEU A 61 -15.20 14.00 1.70
N SER A 62 -16.00 12.93 1.79
CA SER A 62 -16.32 12.30 3.07
C SER A 62 -15.08 11.74 3.78
N TYR A 63 -14.03 11.35 3.05
CA TYR A 63 -12.77 10.94 3.69
C TYR A 63 -12.08 12.09 4.44
N PHE A 64 -12.39 13.33 4.08
CA PHE A 64 -11.90 14.56 4.70
C PHE A 64 -12.93 15.20 5.65
N ASP A 65 -14.00 14.49 5.98
CA ASP A 65 -15.10 14.98 6.82
C ASP A 65 -15.80 16.22 6.21
N LYS A 66 -15.86 16.26 4.88
CA LYS A 66 -16.49 17.32 4.08
C LYS A 66 -17.55 16.77 3.13
N LYS A 67 -18.37 17.66 2.61
CA LYS A 67 -19.35 17.41 1.54
C LYS A 67 -19.43 18.60 0.59
N LEU A 68 -20.10 18.41 -0.53
CA LEU A 68 -20.42 19.51 -1.43
C LEU A 68 -21.26 20.59 -0.69
N GLY A 69 -20.96 21.85 -0.98
CA GLY A 69 -21.49 23.04 -0.32
C GLY A 69 -20.65 23.54 0.86
N ASP A 70 -19.75 22.72 1.40
CA ASP A 70 -18.86 23.13 2.49
C ASP A 70 -17.80 24.13 2.00
N ARG A 71 -17.19 24.85 2.95
CA ARG A 71 -16.02 25.70 2.64
C ARG A 71 -14.80 24.84 2.41
N ASP A 72 -13.97 25.28 1.47
CA ASP A 72 -12.66 24.68 1.22
C ASP A 72 -11.61 25.23 2.19
N ASP A 73 -11.77 24.92 3.47
CA ASP A 73 -10.97 25.45 4.59
C ASP A 73 -10.20 24.35 5.36
N PHE A 74 -9.96 23.21 4.71
CA PHE A 74 -9.38 22.02 5.32
C PHE A 74 -8.11 21.60 4.60
N PRO A 75 -7.21 20.85 5.26
CA PRO A 75 -6.02 20.35 4.60
C PRO A 75 -6.43 19.33 3.52
N HIS A 76 -5.97 19.56 2.30
CA HIS A 76 -6.10 18.62 1.18
C HIS A 76 -5.20 17.39 1.33
N THR A 77 -4.63 17.15 2.52
CA THR A 77 -3.87 15.94 2.83
C THR A 77 -4.30 15.41 4.19
N LYS A 78 -4.50 14.10 4.29
CA LYS A 78 -4.95 13.43 5.53
C LYS A 78 -4.28 12.08 5.67
N GLN A 79 -3.75 11.81 6.87
CA GLN A 79 -3.33 10.46 7.23
C GLN A 79 -4.59 9.67 7.61
N TYR A 80 -5.02 8.75 6.75
CA TYR A 80 -6.24 7.98 6.96
C TYR A 80 -6.01 6.80 7.91
N SER A 81 -4.90 6.09 7.72
CA SER A 81 -4.47 5.00 8.58
C SER A 81 -2.95 4.98 8.69
N ARG A 82 -2.37 4.11 9.52
CA ARG A 82 -0.91 4.00 9.63
C ARG A 82 -0.21 3.77 8.28
N ARG A 83 -0.89 3.10 7.35
CA ARG A 83 -0.34 2.72 6.04
C ARG A 83 -0.90 3.54 4.89
N ILE A 84 -1.97 4.32 5.09
CA ILE A 84 -2.67 5.01 4.00
C ILE A 84 -2.64 6.51 4.23
N ARG A 85 -2.11 7.23 3.25
CA ARG A 85 -2.15 8.70 3.19
C ARG A 85 -2.97 9.13 1.98
N LEU A 86 -3.85 10.09 2.20
CA LEU A 86 -4.73 10.66 1.19
C LEU A 86 -4.24 12.07 0.87
N SER A 87 -4.28 12.42 -0.41
CA SER A 87 -4.20 13.79 -0.89
C SER A 87 -5.37 14.04 -1.84
N LEU A 88 -5.96 15.22 -1.77
CA LEU A 88 -7.11 15.64 -2.55
C LEU A 88 -6.67 16.69 -3.56
N ASP A 89 -6.91 16.44 -4.84
CA ASP A 89 -6.68 17.42 -5.89
C ASP A 89 -8.04 17.91 -6.38
N ILE A 90 -8.31 19.20 -6.14
CA ILE A 90 -9.50 19.89 -6.63
C ILE A 90 -9.03 20.88 -7.68
N TYR A 91 -9.68 20.88 -8.84
CA TYR A 91 -9.45 21.89 -9.88
C TYR A 91 -10.59 22.92 -9.87
N PRO A 92 -10.47 24.00 -9.08
CA PRO A 92 -11.54 24.99 -8.95
C PRO A 92 -11.55 25.96 -10.13
N ASN A 93 -12.75 26.35 -10.57
CA ASN A 93 -12.94 27.55 -11.38
C ASN A 93 -13.43 28.70 -10.47
N GLY A 94 -12.51 29.27 -9.67
CA GLY A 94 -12.74 30.47 -8.83
C GLY A 94 -13.60 30.27 -7.58
N ILE A 95 -13.12 29.49 -6.58
CA ILE A 95 -13.97 28.94 -5.51
C ILE A 95 -13.59 29.38 -4.08
N SER A 96 -14.61 29.64 -3.24
CA SER A 96 -14.55 29.66 -1.75
C SER A 96 -15.39 28.55 -1.07
N ARG A 97 -16.22 27.82 -1.84
CA ARG A 97 -17.11 26.73 -1.40
C ARG A 97 -17.16 25.59 -2.43
N LEU A 98 -17.14 24.35 -1.96
CA LEU A 98 -17.13 23.12 -2.78
C LEU A 98 -18.43 22.92 -3.55
N ASP A 99 -18.62 23.66 -4.63
CA ASP A 99 -19.84 23.71 -5.42
C ASP A 99 -19.71 22.83 -6.67
N PHE A 100 -20.62 21.88 -6.85
CA PHE A 100 -20.53 20.87 -7.92
C PHE A 100 -20.41 21.49 -9.31
N ASP A 101 -21.19 22.55 -9.57
CA ASP A 101 -21.23 23.23 -10.87
C ASP A 101 -19.95 24.02 -11.20
N LYS A 102 -19.10 24.28 -10.19
CA LYS A 102 -17.86 25.06 -10.34
C LYS A 102 -16.60 24.22 -10.29
N ILE A 103 -16.72 22.98 -9.79
CA ILE A 103 -15.62 22.03 -9.72
C ILE A 103 -15.56 21.28 -11.04
N GLN A 104 -14.45 21.43 -11.76
CA GLN A 104 -14.26 20.71 -13.02
C GLN A 104 -13.97 19.23 -12.78
N ASP A 105 -13.12 18.96 -11.78
CA ASP A 105 -12.80 17.60 -11.37
C ASP A 105 -12.31 17.51 -9.92
N VAL A 106 -12.47 16.31 -9.35
CA VAL A 106 -11.96 15.93 -8.02
C VAL A 106 -11.29 14.58 -8.13
N TYR A 107 -10.01 14.55 -7.75
CA TYR A 107 -9.21 13.34 -7.70
C TYR A 107 -8.68 13.10 -6.28
N ILE A 108 -8.68 11.84 -5.86
CA ILE A 108 -8.03 11.41 -4.63
C ILE A 108 -6.74 10.66 -4.95
N ASN A 109 -5.62 11.22 -4.56
CA ASN A 109 -4.33 10.54 -4.57
C ASN A 109 -4.18 9.73 -3.29
N VAL A 110 -4.16 8.41 -3.43
CA VAL A 110 -3.98 7.50 -2.31
C VAL A 110 -2.56 6.94 -2.37
N LYS A 111 -1.83 7.06 -1.26
CA LYS A 111 -0.54 6.40 -1.05
C LYS A 111 -0.70 5.29 -0.03
N TRP A 112 -0.18 4.10 -0.35
CA TRP A 112 -0.18 2.95 0.54
C TRP A 112 1.23 2.45 0.81
N GLN A 113 1.63 2.43 2.08
CA GLN A 113 2.93 1.89 2.50
C GLN A 113 2.91 0.36 2.45
N THR A 114 3.79 -0.19 1.62
CA THR A 114 4.01 -1.62 1.53
C THR A 114 5.14 -2.00 2.47
N TYR A 115 4.82 -2.75 3.52
CA TYR A 115 5.86 -3.31 4.37
C TYR A 115 6.32 -4.60 3.74
N HIS A 116 7.45 -4.53 3.04
CA HIS A 116 8.10 -5.68 2.45
C HIS A 116 9.40 -5.99 3.20
N ILE A 117 9.69 -7.28 3.31
CA ILE A 117 10.99 -7.74 3.78
C ILE A 117 11.86 -7.83 2.52
N GLU A 118 12.93 -7.05 2.44
CA GLU A 118 13.94 -7.20 1.41
C GLU A 118 15.00 -8.20 1.88
N THR A 119 15.30 -9.18 1.03
CA THR A 119 16.42 -10.10 1.22
C THR A 119 17.61 -9.57 0.45
N LEU A 120 18.49 -8.82 1.11
CA LEU A 120 19.74 -8.33 0.53
C LEU A 120 20.87 -9.31 0.84
N GLY A 121 20.71 -10.56 0.40
CA GLY A 121 21.70 -11.62 0.60
C GLY A 121 22.08 -12.29 -0.70
N ASN A 122 23.39 -12.31 -1.01
CA ASN A 122 23.92 -13.37 -1.86
C ASN A 122 23.78 -14.72 -1.12
N GLU A 123 23.65 -15.82 -1.86
CA GLU A 123 23.48 -17.18 -1.31
C GLU A 123 24.48 -17.41 -0.16
N GLY A 124 23.97 -17.50 1.09
CA GLY A 124 24.76 -17.84 2.28
C GLY A 124 24.79 -16.80 3.41
N ASN A 125 24.42 -15.52 3.22
CA ASN A 125 24.56 -14.50 4.28
C ASN A 125 23.30 -14.24 5.12
N MET A 126 22.10 -14.69 4.70
CA MET A 126 20.82 -14.49 5.42
C MET A 126 20.64 -13.07 6.02
N ASP A 127 20.98 -12.00 5.27
CA ASP A 127 20.68 -10.62 5.69
C ASP A 127 19.25 -10.28 5.28
N PHE A 128 18.36 -10.12 6.27
CA PHE A 128 16.97 -9.72 6.10
C PHE A 128 16.81 -8.30 6.60
N ARG A 129 16.33 -7.40 5.74
CA ARG A 129 16.01 -6.03 6.12
C ARG A 129 14.53 -5.77 5.92
N PHE A 130 13.92 -5.08 6.89
CA PHE A 130 12.58 -4.56 6.71
C PHE A 130 12.68 -3.25 5.96
N ASP A 131 12.18 -3.22 4.73
CA ASP A 131 12.00 -1.97 4.00
C ASP A 131 10.57 -1.47 4.25
N PHE A 132 10.50 -0.38 5.01
CA PHE A 132 9.25 0.30 5.36
C PHE A 132 8.97 1.52 4.47
N ASP A 133 9.88 1.82 3.53
CA ASP A 133 9.86 3.04 2.72
C ASP A 133 9.18 2.82 1.36
N ASN A 134 8.80 1.57 1.05
CA ASN A 134 8.07 1.28 -0.17
C ASN A 134 6.63 1.79 -0.10
N GLU A 135 6.22 2.48 -1.16
CA GLU A 135 4.90 3.09 -1.30
C GLU A 135 4.30 2.76 -2.66
N LEU A 136 3.02 2.43 -2.68
CA LEU A 136 2.20 2.29 -3.88
C LEU A 136 1.20 3.43 -4.00
N TYR A 137 0.90 3.80 -5.24
CA TYR A 137 -0.02 4.88 -5.61
C TYR A 137 -1.11 4.32 -6.53
N CYS A 138 -2.27 4.97 -6.60
CA CYS A 138 -3.38 4.50 -7.46
C CYS A 138 -2.96 4.26 -8.92
N GLY A 139 -2.10 5.11 -9.48
CA GLY A 139 -1.55 4.94 -10.83
C GLY A 139 -0.85 3.60 -11.08
N TYR A 140 -0.34 2.94 -10.02
CA TYR A 140 0.28 1.62 -10.13
C TYR A 140 -0.73 0.48 -10.17
N ILE A 141 -1.95 0.63 -9.64
CA ILE A 141 -3.00 -0.41 -9.69
C ILE A 141 -3.36 -0.75 -11.14
N TYR A 142 -3.45 0.26 -12.00
CA TYR A 142 -3.75 0.10 -13.43
C TYR A 142 -2.69 -0.68 -14.19
N ASN A 143 -1.44 -0.62 -13.73
CA ASN A 143 -0.37 -1.45 -14.26
C ASN A 143 -0.39 -2.86 -13.65
N ILE A 144 -0.77 -3.02 -12.37
CA ILE A 144 -0.78 -4.31 -11.64
C ILE A 144 -1.66 -5.38 -12.30
N HIS A 145 -2.76 -5.02 -12.98
CA HIS A 145 -3.56 -5.99 -13.73
C HIS A 145 -2.83 -6.61 -14.95
N ASN A 146 -1.74 -5.98 -15.42
CA ASN A 146 -0.84 -6.49 -16.46
C ASN A 146 0.53 -6.92 -15.91
N LEU A 147 0.73 -6.87 -14.59
CA LEU A 147 1.99 -7.34 -14.01
C LEU A 147 1.87 -8.85 -13.80
N PRO A 148 2.78 -9.67 -14.35
CA PRO A 148 2.86 -11.06 -13.94
C PRO A 148 3.00 -11.07 -12.41
N ASN A 149 2.42 -12.08 -11.76
CA ASN A 149 2.39 -12.31 -10.30
C ASN A 149 3.78 -12.25 -9.59
N ASN A 150 4.85 -11.89 -10.32
CA ASN A 150 6.24 -11.86 -9.94
C ASN A 150 6.87 -10.47 -10.22
N PHE A 151 6.19 -9.36 -9.91
CA PHE A 151 6.73 -8.01 -10.18
C PHE A 151 7.80 -7.56 -9.18
N PHE A 152 8.87 -8.35 -9.10
CA PHE A 152 10.17 -7.92 -8.63
C PHE A 152 10.89 -7.29 -9.82
N LYS A 153 10.78 -5.96 -9.97
CA LYS A 153 11.80 -5.22 -10.71
C LYS A 153 12.31 -4.10 -9.81
N ASP A 154 13.49 -4.38 -9.28
CA ASP A 154 14.38 -3.55 -8.50
C ASP A 154 14.48 -2.11 -9.07
N ARG A 155 14.15 -1.11 -8.25
CA ARG A 155 14.23 0.34 -8.58
C ARG A 155 15.66 0.89 -8.63
N ARG A 156 16.70 0.05 -8.57
CA ARG A 156 18.10 0.52 -8.69
C ARG A 156 18.48 1.01 -10.09
N ASN A 157 17.74 0.67 -11.14
CA ASN A 157 18.13 1.05 -12.51
C ASN A 157 17.61 2.41 -12.99
N ASP A 158 16.59 2.99 -12.35
CA ASP A 158 16.00 4.26 -12.83
C ASP A 158 16.70 5.50 -12.25
N LYS A 159 17.52 5.33 -11.19
CA LYS A 159 18.32 6.42 -10.60
C LYS A 159 19.68 6.62 -11.28
N GLN A 160 20.12 5.70 -12.16
CA GLN A 160 21.40 5.83 -12.87
C GLN A 160 21.31 6.57 -14.21
N THR A 161 20.12 6.72 -14.79
CA THR A 161 19.93 7.43 -16.08
C THR A 161 19.60 8.91 -15.95
N ALA A 162 19.52 9.46 -14.73
CA ALA A 162 19.35 10.90 -14.52
C ALA A 162 20.70 11.67 -14.39
N ASN A 163 21.83 10.98 -14.47
CA ASN A 163 23.18 11.56 -14.41
C ASN A 163 24.09 10.99 -15.51
N GLN A 164 23.62 10.99 -16.76
CA GLN A 164 24.48 10.91 -17.96
C GLN A 164 24.05 11.95 -18.97
#